data_AF-A0A4S3JJ13-F1
#
_entry.id   AF-A0A4S3JJ13-F1
#
_cell.length_a   1.000
_cell.length_b   1.000
_cell.length_c   1.000
_cell.angle_alpha   90.00
_cell.angle_beta   90.00
_cell.angle_gamma   90.00
#
_symmetry.space_group_name_H-M   'P 1'
#
loop_
_entity.id
_entity.type
_entity.pdbx_description
1 polymer ?
#
loop_
_entity_poly.entity_id
_entity_poly.type
_entity_poly.pdbx_seq_one_letter_code
_entity_poly.pdbx_strand_id
1 'polypeptide(L)'
;MTHAQDLEHVSRRPGPEYVASWKIGNIGYIGLKRSEYSLSLIQKRILNTEWESVRTLRSTDHVNLINLVEAFEDGSLYLVYNYHGFTVDLARVCARPQVRFTEEEIAVICKYTIHGLQYIHDILNVAHGDLSLRNIVLHDDGQIRIAANIGNSLLKNGRDKRKDLKNLGYLIARLSDPDTVLRSDIENARNVSQRGKDFLAILPSASYRRIFQHEFLQQARVDGGSRILIPHYLNTIGFAWPLPLAVAEESSDI
;
A
#
# COMPACT_ATOMS: atom_id res chain seq x y z
N MET A 1 -14.43 -1.20 -15.94
CA MET A 1 -14.57 0.23 -15.64
C MET A 1 -15.01 0.33 -14.20
N THR A 2 -14.07 0.54 -13.28
CA THR A 2 -14.36 0.79 -11.86
C THR A 2 -14.24 2.30 -11.66
N HIS A 3 -15.37 2.96 -11.40
CA HIS A 3 -15.38 4.38 -11.05
C HIS A 3 -15.21 4.50 -9.54
N ALA A 4 -14.16 5.20 -9.12
CA ALA A 4 -14.05 5.66 -7.74
C ALA A 4 -15.27 6.55 -7.45
N GLN A 5 -16.07 6.19 -6.44
CA GLN A 5 -17.19 7.01 -6.01
C GLN A 5 -16.66 8.10 -5.08
N ASP A 6 -17.02 9.35 -5.37
CA ASP A 6 -16.81 10.45 -4.44
C ASP A 6 -17.44 10.07 -3.10
N LEU A 7 -16.73 10.29 -1.99
CA LEU A 7 -17.33 10.16 -0.66
C LEU A 7 -18.30 11.33 -0.54
N GLU A 8 -19.55 11.12 -0.96
CA GLU A 8 -20.64 12.07 -0.78
C GLU A 8 -20.76 12.38 0.72
N HIS A 9 -20.10 13.47 1.11
CA HIS A 9 -20.04 13.99 2.47
C HIS A 9 -19.32 13.04 3.46
N VAL A 10 -18.12 13.43 3.89
CA VAL A 10 -17.54 12.92 5.14
C VAL A 10 -18.61 13.00 6.22
N SER A 11 -19.06 11.83 6.69
CA SER A 11 -20.15 11.76 7.65
C SER A 11 -19.71 12.47 8.93
N ARG A 12 -20.57 13.33 9.47
CA ARG A 12 -20.26 14.14 10.66
C ARG A 12 -20.13 13.33 11.95
N ARG A 13 -20.46 12.03 11.93
CA ARG A 13 -20.21 11.05 13.01
C ARG A 13 -20.18 9.63 12.45
N PRO A 14 -19.34 8.72 12.96
CA PRO A 14 -19.55 7.28 12.86
C PRO A 14 -20.62 6.84 13.87
N GLY A 15 -21.78 7.49 13.86
CA GLY A 15 -22.86 7.09 14.76
C GLY A 15 -23.18 5.59 14.56
N PRO A 16 -23.39 4.85 15.66
CA PRO A 16 -23.18 3.40 15.96
C PRO A 16 -22.56 2.40 14.97
N GLU A 17 -22.24 2.77 13.74
CA GLU A 17 -22.01 1.84 12.63
C GLU A 17 -20.72 1.04 12.78
N TYR A 18 -19.69 1.63 13.39
CA TYR A 18 -18.43 0.95 13.64
C TYR A 18 -18.24 0.68 15.12
N VAL A 19 -17.85 -0.55 15.44
CA VAL A 19 -17.44 -0.95 16.79
C VAL A 19 -15.98 -1.31 16.74
N ALA A 20 -15.09 -0.48 17.28
CA ALA A 20 -13.69 -0.86 17.43
C ALA A 20 -13.55 -1.88 18.57
N SER A 21 -12.90 -3.00 18.28
CA SER A 21 -12.75 -4.10 19.24
C SER A 21 -11.29 -4.32 19.64
N TRP A 22 -10.35 -4.11 18.70
CA TRP A 22 -8.92 -4.34 18.98
C TRP A 22 -8.06 -3.19 18.50
N LYS A 23 -7.11 -2.76 19.32
CA LYS A 23 -6.07 -1.80 18.92
C LYS A 23 -4.84 -2.54 18.40
N ILE A 24 -4.35 -2.15 17.23
CA ILE A 24 -3.10 -2.65 16.64
C ILE A 24 -2.03 -1.58 16.71
N GLY A 25 -1.22 -1.61 17.77
CA GLY A 25 -0.07 -0.71 17.95
C GLY A 25 -0.40 0.74 17.59
N ASN A 26 0.36 1.31 16.63
CA ASN A 26 0.15 2.66 16.09
C ASN A 26 -0.56 2.66 14.72
N ILE A 27 -1.02 1.51 14.24
CA ILE A 27 -1.63 1.36 12.91
C ILE A 27 -3.08 1.85 12.95
N GLY A 28 -3.82 1.51 14.01
CA GLY A 28 -5.22 1.87 14.18
C GLY A 28 -5.98 0.82 14.99
N TYR A 29 -7.26 0.71 14.71
CA TYR A 29 -8.19 -0.20 15.38
C TYR A 29 -8.78 -1.17 14.35
N ILE A 30 -8.92 -2.45 14.71
CA ILE A 30 -9.83 -3.35 14.02
C ILE A 30 -11.22 -3.09 14.58
N GLY A 31 -12.17 -2.79 13.69
CA GLY A 31 -13.57 -2.66 14.05
C GLY A 31 -14.48 -3.47 13.14
N LEU A 32 -15.70 -3.68 13.60
CA LEU A 32 -16.79 -4.30 12.85
C LEU A 32 -17.73 -3.22 12.34
N LYS A 33 -18.02 -3.22 11.03
CA LYS A 33 -19.12 -2.45 10.45
C LYS A 33 -20.43 -3.20 10.71
N ARG A 34 -21.36 -2.62 11.48
CA ARG A 34 -22.60 -3.27 11.93
C ARG A 34 -23.58 -3.59 10.81
N SER A 35 -23.64 -2.75 9.78
CA SER A 35 -24.58 -2.89 8.66
C SER A 35 -24.26 -4.10 7.78
N GLU A 36 -22.98 -4.44 7.63
CA GLU A 36 -22.50 -5.48 6.72
C GLU A 36 -21.78 -6.64 7.43
N TYR A 37 -21.55 -6.52 8.73
CA TYR A 37 -20.72 -7.43 9.53
C TYR A 37 -19.32 -7.67 8.93
N SER A 38 -18.76 -6.64 8.29
CA SER A 38 -17.43 -6.66 7.68
C SER A 38 -16.37 -6.09 8.63
N LEU A 39 -15.17 -6.66 8.60
CA LEU A 39 -14.03 -6.16 9.38
C LEU A 39 -13.37 -4.99 8.65
N SER A 40 -13.02 -3.96 9.42
CA SER A 40 -12.38 -2.75 8.90
C SER A 40 -11.20 -2.33 9.77
N LEU A 41 -10.21 -1.71 9.13
CA LEU A 41 -9.12 -1.02 9.80
C LEU A 41 -9.49 0.46 9.92
N ILE A 42 -9.70 0.93 11.14
CA ILE A 42 -10.10 2.30 11.46
C ILE A 42 -8.87 3.06 11.97
N GLN A 43 -8.53 4.16 11.31
CA GLN A 43 -7.39 4.99 11.67
C GLN A 43 -7.85 6.38 12.11
N LYS A 44 -7.63 6.71 13.38
CA LYS A 44 -7.79 8.07 13.90
C LYS A 44 -6.65 8.96 13.39
N ARG A 45 -7.00 10.14 12.89
CA ARG A 45 -6.09 11.15 12.36
C ARG A 45 -6.33 12.47 13.10
N ILE A 46 -5.26 12.95 13.71
CA ILE A 46 -5.19 14.36 14.13
C ILE A 46 -4.91 15.16 12.87
N LEU A 47 -5.86 15.99 12.48
CA LEU A 47 -5.70 16.83 11.30
C LEU A 47 -4.73 17.97 11.62
N ASN A 48 -3.54 17.88 11.05
CA ASN A 48 -2.58 18.99 10.97
C ASN A 48 -2.76 19.79 9.67
N THR A 49 -3.80 19.48 8.89
CA THR A 49 -4.08 20.03 7.56
C THR A 49 -5.44 20.70 7.60
N GLU A 50 -5.66 21.69 6.74
CA GLU A 50 -6.94 22.40 6.66
C GLU A 50 -8.09 21.44 6.36
N TRP A 51 -9.21 21.62 7.06
CA TRP A 51 -10.42 20.83 6.90
C TRP A 51 -10.96 20.83 5.47
N GLU A 52 -10.65 21.84 4.66
CA GLU A 52 -11.00 21.88 3.24
C GLU A 52 -10.39 20.72 2.44
N SER A 53 -9.20 20.24 2.87
CA SER A 53 -8.54 19.09 2.25
C SER A 53 -9.31 17.79 2.47
N VAL A 54 -10.17 17.71 3.49
CA VAL A 54 -11.02 16.52 3.72
C VAL A 54 -11.96 16.25 2.54
N ARG A 55 -12.33 17.29 1.76
CA ARG A 55 -13.15 17.16 0.55
C ARG A 55 -12.49 16.38 -0.59
N THR A 56 -11.17 16.17 -0.53
CA THR A 56 -10.46 15.38 -1.55
C THR A 56 -10.53 13.88 -1.26
N LEU A 57 -10.98 13.46 -0.08
CA LEU A 57 -11.17 12.06 0.26
C LEU A 57 -12.28 11.47 -0.62
N ARG A 58 -12.04 10.27 -1.13
CA ARG A 58 -13.00 9.47 -1.88
C ARG A 58 -12.72 7.99 -1.67
N SER A 59 -13.75 7.17 -1.85
CA SER A 59 -13.62 5.73 -1.74
C SER A 59 -12.72 5.22 -2.86
N THR A 60 -12.06 4.10 -2.61
CA THR A 60 -11.18 3.48 -3.60
C THR A 60 -11.53 2.03 -3.81
N ASP A 61 -11.37 1.53 -5.03
CA ASP A 61 -11.59 0.12 -5.35
C ASP A 61 -10.53 -0.36 -6.35
N HIS A 62 -9.50 -1.01 -5.82
CA HIS A 62 -8.46 -1.65 -6.62
C HIS A 62 -7.83 -2.84 -5.87
N VAL A 63 -7.59 -3.95 -6.58
CA VAL A 63 -7.07 -5.21 -5.99
C VAL A 63 -5.67 -5.06 -5.38
N ASN A 64 -4.83 -4.17 -5.94
CA ASN A 64 -3.47 -3.89 -5.48
C ASN A 64 -3.37 -2.65 -4.57
N LEU A 65 -4.46 -2.26 -3.91
CA LEU A 65 -4.51 -1.15 -2.96
C LEU A 65 -5.21 -1.62 -1.67
N ILE A 66 -4.72 -1.18 -0.50
CA ILE A 66 -5.56 -1.21 0.71
C ILE A 66 -6.56 -0.07 0.59
N ASN A 67 -7.79 -0.45 0.29
CA ASN A 67 -8.81 0.50 -0.13
C ASN A 67 -9.35 1.33 1.04
N LEU A 68 -9.43 2.65 0.83
CA LEU A 68 -10.19 3.55 1.69
C LEU A 68 -11.66 3.38 1.34
N VAL A 69 -12.44 2.91 2.31
CA VAL A 69 -13.87 2.64 2.16
C VAL A 69 -14.64 3.89 2.50
N GLU A 70 -14.36 4.45 3.68
CA GLU A 70 -15.13 5.54 4.26
C GLU A 70 -14.24 6.50 5.06
N ALA A 71 -14.73 7.71 5.25
CA ALA A 71 -14.13 8.70 6.15
C ALA A 71 -15.23 9.44 6.90
N PHE A 72 -15.00 9.69 8.18
CA PHE A 72 -15.95 10.41 9.04
C PHE A 72 -15.22 11.29 10.05
N GLU A 73 -15.94 12.27 10.57
CA GLU A 73 -15.46 13.22 11.57
C GLU A 73 -16.14 12.93 12.92
N ASP A 74 -15.39 12.94 14.02
CA ASP A 74 -15.94 13.00 15.38
C ASP A 74 -14.91 13.62 16.34
N GLY A 75 -14.79 14.95 16.34
CA GLY A 75 -13.70 15.68 17.03
C GLY A 75 -12.29 15.38 16.47
N SER A 76 -12.15 14.38 15.61
CA SER A 76 -10.97 13.93 14.87
C SER A 76 -11.43 13.34 13.54
N LEU A 77 -10.54 13.27 12.56
CA LEU A 77 -10.83 12.57 11.31
C LEU A 77 -10.54 11.08 11.47
N TYR A 78 -11.42 10.23 10.98
CA TYR A 78 -11.22 8.80 10.94
C TYR A 78 -11.28 8.31 9.51
N LEU A 79 -10.36 7.43 9.17
CA LEU A 79 -10.25 6.81 7.86
C LEU A 79 -10.47 5.31 8.02
N VAL A 80 -11.44 4.76 7.29
CA VAL A 80 -11.84 3.35 7.35
C VAL A 80 -11.33 2.65 6.10
N TYR A 81 -10.56 1.58 6.30
CA TYR A 81 -10.00 0.77 5.23
C TYR A 81 -10.49 -0.67 5.30
N ASN A 82 -10.48 -1.35 4.15
CA ASN A 82 -10.67 -2.80 4.12
C ASN A 82 -9.63 -3.49 5.01
N TYR A 83 -10.10 -4.32 5.94
CA TYR A 83 -9.21 -5.12 6.76
C TYR A 83 -8.81 -6.39 6.01
N HIS A 84 -7.54 -6.47 5.63
CA HIS A 84 -6.97 -7.63 4.93
C HIS A 84 -6.32 -8.63 5.90
N GLY A 85 -6.75 -8.71 7.16
CA GLY A 85 -6.10 -9.64 8.10
C GLY A 85 -4.64 -9.28 8.38
N PHE A 86 -3.79 -10.30 8.47
CA PHE A 86 -2.38 -10.12 8.74
C PHE A 86 -1.58 -9.98 7.45
N THR A 87 -1.15 -8.77 7.13
CA THR A 87 -0.19 -8.49 6.04
C THR A 87 1.21 -8.31 6.58
N VAL A 88 2.23 -8.61 5.77
CA VAL A 88 3.63 -8.25 6.07
C VAL A 88 4.13 -7.21 5.08
N ASP A 89 4.75 -6.13 5.55
CA ASP A 89 5.39 -5.16 4.66
C ASP A 89 6.73 -5.68 4.13
N LEU A 90 7.11 -5.26 2.92
CA LEU A 90 8.36 -5.72 2.30
C LEU A 90 9.60 -5.30 3.10
N ALA A 91 9.55 -4.23 3.89
CA ALA A 91 10.70 -3.87 4.72
C ALA A 91 10.97 -4.92 5.81
N ARG A 92 9.93 -5.50 6.41
CA ARG A 92 10.06 -6.63 7.34
C ARG A 92 10.53 -7.91 6.63
N VAL A 93 10.02 -8.17 5.44
CA VAL A 93 10.48 -9.32 4.62
C VAL A 93 11.97 -9.20 4.32
N CYS A 94 12.43 -8.03 3.87
CA CYS A 94 13.84 -7.75 3.58
C CYS A 94 14.74 -7.72 4.83
N ALA A 95 14.19 -7.51 6.04
CA ALA A 95 14.98 -7.51 7.28
C ALA A 95 15.44 -8.93 7.69
N ARG A 96 14.92 -9.97 7.03
CA ARG A 96 15.27 -11.37 7.28
C ARG A 96 16.61 -11.68 6.59
N PRO A 97 17.66 -12.12 7.31
CA PRO A 97 19.00 -12.24 6.75
C PRO A 97 19.09 -13.16 5.51
N GLN A 98 18.30 -14.22 5.50
CA GLN A 98 18.25 -15.24 4.44
C GLN A 98 17.33 -14.90 3.25
N VAL A 99 16.61 -13.78 3.28
CA VAL A 99 15.72 -13.43 2.17
C VAL A 99 16.51 -12.79 1.04
N ARG A 100 16.44 -13.40 -0.14
CA ARG A 100 16.88 -12.84 -1.41
C ARG A 100 15.78 -13.09 -2.43
N PHE A 101 15.36 -12.03 -3.10
CA PHE A 101 14.38 -12.14 -4.18
C PHE A 101 15.09 -12.45 -5.49
N THR A 102 14.54 -13.38 -6.25
CA THR A 102 14.87 -13.61 -7.64
C THR A 102 14.36 -12.46 -8.51
N GLU A 103 14.92 -12.29 -9.71
CA GLU A 103 14.46 -11.25 -10.64
C GLU A 103 12.97 -11.42 -11.01
N GLU A 104 12.50 -12.66 -11.14
CA GLU A 104 11.08 -12.98 -11.40
C GLU A 104 10.17 -12.51 -10.26
N GLU A 105 10.55 -12.78 -9.00
CA GLU A 105 9.80 -12.30 -7.82
C GLU A 105 9.76 -10.77 -7.77
N ILE A 106 10.86 -10.10 -8.08
CA ILE A 106 10.92 -8.63 -8.13
C ILE A 106 10.03 -8.10 -9.25
N ALA A 107 10.03 -8.73 -10.42
CA ALA A 107 9.15 -8.39 -11.52
C ALA A 107 7.67 -8.54 -11.15
N VAL A 108 7.32 -9.59 -10.40
CA VAL A 108 5.97 -9.81 -9.85
C VAL A 108 5.58 -8.69 -8.89
N ILE A 109 6.42 -8.40 -7.89
CA ILE A 109 6.19 -7.30 -6.94
C ILE A 109 6.00 -5.97 -7.68
N CYS A 110 6.87 -5.71 -8.66
CA CYS A 110 6.85 -4.50 -9.46
C CYS A 110 5.56 -4.38 -10.26
N LYS A 111 5.15 -5.43 -10.99
CA LYS A 111 3.94 -5.44 -11.83
C LYS A 111 2.68 -5.10 -11.03
N TYR A 112 2.46 -5.76 -9.89
CA TYR A 112 1.31 -5.50 -9.04
C TYR A 112 1.35 -4.10 -8.40
N THR A 113 2.53 -3.63 -8.01
CA THR A 113 2.71 -2.26 -7.53
C THR A 113 2.37 -1.23 -8.61
N ILE A 114 2.78 -1.47 -9.87
CA ILE A 114 2.49 -0.58 -11.00
C ILE A 114 1.00 -0.56 -11.31
N HIS A 115 0.28 -1.69 -11.23
CA HIS A 115 -1.19 -1.69 -11.38
C HIS A 115 -1.86 -0.79 -10.33
N GLY A 116 -1.50 -0.94 -9.05
CA GLY A 116 -2.01 -0.06 -7.99
C GLY A 116 -1.64 1.41 -8.21
N LEU A 117 -0.40 1.67 -8.62
CA LEU A 117 0.06 3.04 -8.86
C LEU A 117 -0.62 3.69 -10.06
N GLN A 118 -0.89 2.93 -11.13
CA GLN A 118 -1.65 3.40 -12.28
C GLN A 118 -3.05 3.85 -11.86
N TYR A 119 -3.74 3.05 -11.04
CA TYR A 119 -5.05 3.44 -10.51
C TYR A 119 -4.97 4.77 -9.73
N ILE A 120 -3.97 4.94 -8.87
CA ILE A 120 -3.76 6.17 -8.11
C ILE A 120 -3.51 7.37 -9.05
N HIS A 121 -2.69 7.17 -10.08
CA HIS A 121 -2.29 8.23 -11.00
C HIS A 121 -3.36 8.61 -12.01
N ASP A 122 -4.06 7.63 -12.58
CA ASP A 122 -5.00 7.83 -13.69
C ASP A 122 -6.43 8.07 -13.16
N ILE A 123 -6.88 7.30 -12.16
CA ILE A 123 -8.26 7.37 -11.64
C ILE A 123 -8.35 8.37 -10.49
N LEU A 124 -7.46 8.29 -9.50
CA LEU A 124 -7.45 9.23 -8.39
C LEU A 124 -6.70 10.53 -8.73
N ASN A 125 -5.98 10.60 -9.84
CA ASN A 125 -5.29 11.81 -10.29
C ASN A 125 -4.40 12.49 -9.22
N VAL A 126 -3.82 11.70 -8.32
CA VAL A 126 -2.87 12.15 -7.29
C VAL A 126 -1.58 11.35 -7.40
N ALA A 127 -0.52 11.84 -6.79
CA ALA A 127 0.66 11.05 -6.48
C ALA A 127 0.44 10.31 -5.15
N HIS A 128 0.94 9.09 -5.05
CA HIS A 128 0.97 8.36 -3.78
C HIS A 128 1.85 9.12 -2.76
N GLY A 129 3.04 9.56 -3.18
CA GLY A 129 3.90 10.47 -2.42
C GLY A 129 4.77 9.82 -1.34
N ASP A 130 4.51 8.55 -0.99
CA ASP A 130 5.34 7.77 -0.05
C ASP A 130 5.51 6.30 -0.50
N LEU A 131 5.87 6.07 -1.76
CA LEU A 131 6.09 4.69 -2.24
C LEU A 131 7.39 4.14 -1.64
N SER A 132 7.30 3.19 -0.71
CA SER A 132 8.47 2.61 -0.01
C SER A 132 8.22 1.16 0.39
N LEU A 133 9.28 0.42 0.77
CA LEU A 133 9.18 -0.98 1.21
C LEU A 133 8.22 -1.19 2.40
N ARG A 134 8.03 -0.18 3.25
CA ARG A 134 7.08 -0.26 4.39
C ARG A 134 5.62 -0.15 3.94
N ASN A 135 5.41 0.36 2.73
CA ASN A 135 4.11 0.71 2.19
C ASN A 135 3.68 -0.22 1.06
N ILE A 136 4.48 -1.23 0.75
CA ILE A 136 4.12 -2.36 -0.09
C ILE A 136 3.97 -3.55 0.83
N VAL A 137 2.79 -4.16 0.84
CA VAL A 137 2.50 -5.32 1.67
C VAL A 137 2.27 -6.55 0.83
N LEU A 138 2.67 -7.68 1.41
CA LEU A 138 2.44 -9.02 0.94
C LEU A 138 1.39 -9.69 1.83
N HIS A 139 0.46 -10.37 1.19
CA HIS A 139 -0.66 -11.06 1.81
C HIS A 139 -0.51 -12.58 1.71
N ASP A 140 -1.36 -13.34 2.41
CA ASP A 140 -1.22 -14.79 2.53
C ASP A 140 -1.48 -15.54 1.21
N ASP A 141 -2.26 -14.93 0.32
CA ASP A 141 -2.51 -15.35 -1.06
C ASP A 141 -1.36 -15.01 -2.04
N GLY A 142 -0.28 -14.40 -1.53
CA GLY A 142 0.87 -13.93 -2.30
C GLY A 142 0.63 -12.58 -2.99
N GLN A 143 -0.56 -11.97 -2.87
CA GLN A 143 -0.88 -10.70 -3.53
C GLN A 143 -0.09 -9.54 -2.92
N ILE A 144 0.28 -8.62 -3.79
CA ILE A 144 0.94 -7.37 -3.44
C ILE A 144 -0.06 -6.23 -3.47
N ARG A 145 -0.08 -5.46 -2.38
CA ARG A 145 -0.96 -4.28 -2.24
C ARG A 145 -0.16 -3.08 -1.77
N ILE A 146 -0.51 -1.90 -2.25
CA ILE A 146 -0.01 -0.64 -1.70
C ILE A 146 -0.79 -0.38 -0.41
N ALA A 147 -0.10 -0.42 0.73
CA ALA A 147 -0.70 -0.32 2.06
C ALA A 147 -0.75 1.10 2.62
N ALA A 148 0.11 2.01 2.16
CA ALA A 148 0.10 3.35 2.72
C ALA A 148 -1.16 4.11 2.34
N ASN A 149 -1.85 4.54 3.39
CA ASN A 149 -2.78 5.67 3.52
C ASN A 149 -3.09 6.40 2.22
N ILE A 150 -3.86 5.77 1.32
CA ILE A 150 -4.35 6.50 0.16
C ILE A 150 -5.15 7.74 0.60
N GLY A 151 -5.77 7.70 1.80
CA GLY A 151 -6.32 8.88 2.45
C GLY A 151 -5.31 10.01 2.67
N ASN A 152 -4.07 9.74 3.07
CA ASN A 152 -3.04 10.78 3.20
C ASN A 152 -2.63 11.34 1.83
N SER A 153 -2.53 10.49 0.80
CA SER A 153 -2.21 10.94 -0.56
C SER A 153 -3.31 11.84 -1.12
N LEU A 154 -4.57 11.49 -0.87
CA LEU A 154 -5.74 12.30 -1.21
C LEU A 154 -5.70 13.63 -0.47
N LEU A 155 -5.57 13.63 0.87
CA LEU A 155 -5.50 14.85 1.69
C LEU A 155 -4.35 15.78 1.26
N LYS A 156 -3.19 15.24 0.89
CA LYS A 156 -2.06 16.04 0.39
C LYS A 156 -2.29 16.55 -1.04
N ASN A 157 -3.14 15.87 -1.82
CA ASN A 157 -3.45 16.16 -3.22
C ASN A 157 -2.19 16.39 -4.09
N GLY A 158 -1.11 15.65 -3.79
CA GLY A 158 0.17 15.79 -4.47
C GLY A 158 0.07 15.41 -5.94
N ARG A 159 0.86 16.06 -6.81
CA ARG A 159 0.81 15.83 -8.27
C ARG A 159 2.09 15.27 -8.88
N ASP A 160 3.12 15.06 -8.07
CA ASP A 160 4.42 14.54 -8.53
C ASP A 160 4.40 13.02 -8.74
N LYS A 161 3.66 12.58 -9.78
CA LYS A 161 3.55 11.18 -10.20
C LYS A 161 4.90 10.58 -10.61
N ARG A 162 5.79 11.41 -11.16
CA ARG A 162 7.15 11.03 -11.56
C ARG A 162 7.99 10.57 -10.36
N LYS A 163 7.84 11.23 -9.22
CA LYS A 163 8.53 10.84 -7.98
C LYS A 163 8.14 9.45 -7.51
N ASP A 164 6.87 9.04 -7.68
CA ASP A 164 6.47 7.67 -7.33
C ASP A 164 7.15 6.62 -8.22
N LEU A 165 7.26 6.87 -9.53
CA LEU A 165 7.95 5.98 -10.46
C LEU A 165 9.46 5.91 -10.16
N LYS A 166 10.09 7.02 -9.76
CA LYS A 166 11.47 7.00 -9.25
C LYS A 166 11.60 6.16 -7.97
N ASN A 167 10.68 6.35 -7.02
CA ASN A 167 10.63 5.57 -5.78
C ASN A 167 10.44 4.08 -6.02
N LEU A 168 9.65 3.70 -7.02
CA LEU A 168 9.54 2.32 -7.46
C LEU A 168 10.89 1.79 -7.99
N GLY A 169 11.64 2.62 -8.72
CA GLY A 169 12.99 2.27 -9.16
C GLY A 169 13.96 2.01 -8.00
N TYR A 170 13.94 2.88 -6.97
CA TYR A 170 14.70 2.66 -5.74
C TYR A 170 14.29 1.37 -5.03
N LEU A 171 13.01 1.04 -5.04
CA LEU A 171 12.49 -0.19 -4.46
C LEU A 171 13.04 -1.42 -5.19
N ILE A 172 12.97 -1.45 -6.53
CA ILE A 172 13.48 -2.55 -7.35
C ILE A 172 14.98 -2.75 -7.10
N ALA A 173 15.77 -1.68 -7.17
CA ALA A 173 17.21 -1.74 -6.95
C ALA A 173 17.55 -2.30 -5.56
N ARG A 174 16.80 -1.88 -4.53
CA ARG A 174 16.99 -2.37 -3.16
C ARG A 174 16.54 -3.83 -2.96
N LEU A 175 15.52 -4.29 -3.68
CA LEU A 175 15.12 -5.71 -3.64
C LEU A 175 16.16 -6.60 -4.32
N SER A 176 16.79 -6.12 -5.40
CA SER A 176 17.85 -6.83 -6.12
C SER A 176 19.17 -6.85 -5.36
N ASP A 177 19.47 -5.78 -4.59
CA ASP A 177 20.76 -5.62 -3.91
C ASP A 177 20.56 -5.03 -2.49
N PRO A 178 19.99 -5.81 -1.56
CA PRO A 178 19.56 -5.32 -0.25
C PRO A 178 20.71 -4.87 0.67
N ASP A 179 21.92 -5.38 0.46
CA ASP A 179 23.09 -5.11 1.31
C ASP A 179 23.85 -3.84 0.89
N THR A 180 23.68 -3.36 -0.35
CA THR A 180 24.60 -2.40 -0.96
C THR A 180 23.96 -1.08 -1.38
N VAL A 181 22.63 -1.03 -1.57
CA VAL A 181 21.97 0.15 -2.17
C VAL A 181 21.41 1.09 -1.10
N LEU A 182 22.06 2.25 -0.95
CA LEU A 182 21.48 3.41 -0.29
C LEU A 182 20.49 4.14 -1.22
N ARG A 183 19.57 4.91 -0.63
CA ARG A 183 18.47 5.61 -1.35
C ARG A 183 18.93 6.55 -2.48
N SER A 184 20.21 6.86 -2.62
CA SER A 184 20.76 7.72 -3.69
C SER A 184 21.48 6.97 -4.81
N ASP A 185 21.87 5.70 -4.61
CA ASP A 185 22.96 5.09 -5.38
C ASP A 185 22.48 3.95 -6.30
N ILE A 186 21.32 4.12 -6.97
CA ILE A 186 20.77 3.08 -7.88
C ILE A 186 21.80 2.67 -8.95
N GLU A 187 22.61 3.62 -9.44
CA GLU A 187 23.61 3.37 -10.48
C GLU A 187 24.66 2.31 -10.04
N ASN A 188 24.84 2.15 -8.72
CA ASN A 188 25.77 1.19 -8.13
C ASN A 188 25.13 -0.16 -7.74
N ALA A 189 23.84 -0.39 -8.06
CA ALA A 189 23.18 -1.65 -7.75
C ALA A 189 23.74 -2.77 -8.65
N ARG A 190 24.79 -3.45 -8.17
CA ARG A 190 25.59 -4.40 -8.96
C ARG A 190 24.79 -5.65 -9.32
N ASN A 191 23.88 -6.05 -8.45
CA ASN A 191 23.07 -7.26 -8.58
C ASN A 191 21.80 -7.06 -9.43
N VAL A 192 21.56 -5.87 -9.99
CA VAL A 192 20.46 -5.66 -10.94
C VAL A 192 20.86 -6.21 -12.32
N SER A 193 20.02 -7.07 -12.89
CA SER A 193 20.22 -7.61 -14.24
C SER A 193 20.27 -6.50 -15.30
N GLN A 194 20.84 -6.77 -16.47
CA GLN A 194 20.83 -5.79 -17.57
C GLN A 194 19.40 -5.39 -17.95
N ARG A 195 18.48 -6.37 -18.02
CA ARG A 195 17.06 -6.14 -18.25
C ARG A 195 16.43 -5.24 -17.19
N GLY A 196 16.79 -5.43 -15.92
CA GLY A 196 16.38 -4.58 -14.81
C GLY A 196 16.92 -3.15 -14.95
N LYS A 197 18.18 -2.97 -15.37
CA LYS A 197 18.78 -1.65 -15.62
C LYS A 197 18.07 -0.92 -16.75
N ASP A 198 17.78 -1.61 -17.85
CA ASP A 198 17.04 -1.05 -18.99
C ASP A 198 15.62 -0.62 -18.57
N PHE A 199 14.97 -1.41 -17.71
CA PHE A 199 13.67 -1.07 -17.13
C PHE A 199 13.74 0.18 -16.25
N LEU A 200 14.72 0.25 -15.35
CA LEU A 200 14.92 1.39 -14.45
C LEU A 200 15.17 2.69 -15.21
N ALA A 201 15.85 2.62 -16.36
CA ALA A 201 16.13 3.78 -17.20
C ALA A 201 14.86 4.41 -17.80
N ILE A 202 13.84 3.60 -18.13
CA ILE A 202 12.59 4.11 -18.72
C ILE A 202 11.55 4.53 -17.68
N LEU A 203 11.62 3.98 -16.46
CA LEU A 203 10.57 4.08 -15.45
C LEU A 203 10.13 5.52 -15.11
N PRO A 204 11.04 6.52 -14.96
CA PRO A 204 10.65 7.88 -14.57
C PRO A 204 9.91 8.70 -15.65
N SER A 205 9.97 8.28 -16.92
CA SER A 205 9.50 9.07 -18.06
C SER A 205 8.56 8.33 -19.00
N ALA A 206 8.51 7.00 -18.93
CA ALA A 206 7.63 6.20 -19.76
C ALA A 206 6.15 6.27 -19.34
N SER A 207 5.25 6.04 -20.29
CA SER A 207 3.84 5.82 -20.02
C SER A 207 3.62 4.43 -19.41
N TYR A 208 2.54 4.25 -18.64
CA TYR A 208 2.16 2.94 -18.10
C TYR A 208 2.08 1.85 -19.17
N ARG A 209 1.53 2.16 -20.35
CA ARG A 209 1.50 1.24 -21.49
C ARG A 209 2.91 0.74 -21.85
N ARG A 210 3.88 1.65 -21.96
CA ARG A 210 5.27 1.29 -22.29
C ARG A 210 5.93 0.52 -21.15
N ILE A 211 5.63 0.88 -19.90
CA ILE A 211 6.13 0.18 -18.71
C ILE A 211 5.64 -1.28 -18.71
N PHE A 212 4.34 -1.53 -18.88
CA PHE A 212 3.77 -2.89 -18.91
C PHE A 212 4.25 -3.76 -20.07
N GLN A 213 4.65 -3.15 -21.19
CA GLN A 213 5.19 -3.87 -22.33
C GLN A 213 6.67 -4.24 -22.17
N HIS A 214 7.36 -3.72 -21.15
CA HIS A 214 8.78 -3.97 -20.97
C HIS A 214 9.08 -5.42 -20.57
N GLU A 215 10.12 -6.02 -21.15
CA GLU A 215 10.50 -7.43 -20.94
C GLU A 215 10.70 -7.79 -19.47
N PHE A 216 11.20 -6.84 -18.67
CA PHE A 216 11.33 -7.00 -17.22
C PHE A 216 10.03 -7.47 -16.55
N LEU A 217 8.89 -6.86 -16.89
CA LEU A 217 7.59 -7.21 -16.32
C LEU A 217 6.94 -8.42 -16.98
N GLN A 218 7.35 -8.78 -18.20
CA GLN A 218 6.85 -9.98 -18.88
C GLN A 218 7.28 -11.27 -18.18
N GLN A 219 8.30 -11.22 -17.31
CA GLN A 219 8.68 -12.32 -16.42
C GLN A 219 7.55 -12.69 -15.44
N ALA A 220 6.75 -11.71 -15.01
CA ALA A 220 5.64 -11.94 -14.11
C ALA A 220 4.46 -12.58 -14.86
N ARG A 221 4.33 -13.91 -14.71
CA ARG A 221 3.25 -14.72 -15.29
C ARG A 221 1.86 -14.14 -14.97
N VAL A 222 0.96 -14.24 -15.95
CA VAL A 222 -0.35 -13.57 -15.93
C VAL A 222 -1.29 -14.16 -14.86
N ASP A 223 -1.26 -15.48 -14.65
CA ASP A 223 -2.18 -16.17 -13.72
C ASP A 223 -1.41 -16.95 -12.64
N GLY A 224 -1.74 -16.71 -11.37
CA GLY A 224 -1.13 -17.39 -10.22
C GLY A 224 0.33 -17.03 -9.93
N GLY A 225 0.93 -16.12 -10.70
CA GLY A 225 2.33 -15.71 -10.59
C GLY A 225 2.69 -15.05 -9.27
N SER A 226 1.72 -14.53 -8.51
CA SER A 226 1.95 -13.97 -7.16
C SER A 226 2.26 -15.05 -6.12
N ARG A 227 1.85 -16.30 -6.33
CA ARG A 227 2.02 -17.40 -5.37
C ARG A 227 3.49 -17.72 -5.08
N ILE A 228 4.39 -17.37 -5.98
CA ILE A 228 5.84 -17.51 -5.77
C ILE A 228 6.32 -16.70 -4.54
N LEU A 229 5.55 -15.69 -4.12
CA LEU A 229 5.87 -14.85 -2.97
C LEU A 229 5.39 -15.43 -1.63
N ILE A 230 4.50 -16.43 -1.63
CA ILE A 230 3.92 -17.02 -0.40
C ILE A 230 4.99 -17.51 0.59
N PRO A 231 6.09 -18.16 0.17
CA PRO A 231 7.16 -18.55 1.10
C PRO A 231 7.73 -17.36 1.89
N HIS A 232 7.89 -16.19 1.26
CA HIS A 232 8.37 -14.99 1.94
C HIS A 232 7.37 -14.46 2.98
N TYR A 233 6.06 -14.56 2.70
CA TYR A 233 5.01 -14.24 3.66
C TYR A 233 5.10 -15.14 4.90
N LEU A 234 5.08 -16.47 4.69
CA LEU A 234 5.08 -17.46 5.77
C LEU A 234 6.33 -17.36 6.66
N ASN A 235 7.49 -17.07 6.06
CA ASN A 235 8.75 -16.90 6.79
C ASN A 235 8.82 -15.60 7.62
N THR A 236 7.92 -14.65 7.36
CA THR A 236 7.93 -13.31 7.97
C THR A 236 6.80 -13.14 8.99
N ILE A 237 5.62 -13.70 8.73
CA ILE A 237 4.39 -13.40 9.47
C ILE A 237 4.52 -13.63 10.99
N GLY A 238 5.20 -14.70 11.40
CA GLY A 238 5.42 -15.03 12.82
C GLY A 238 6.19 -13.96 13.62
N PHE A 239 6.81 -12.99 12.96
CA PHE A 239 7.60 -11.92 13.58
C PHE A 239 7.06 -10.52 13.26
N ALA A 240 5.97 -10.43 12.48
CA ALA A 240 5.57 -9.17 11.84
C ALA A 240 4.54 -8.35 12.64
N TRP A 241 3.70 -8.97 13.46
CA TRP A 241 2.58 -8.26 14.09
C TRP A 241 2.68 -8.21 15.61
N PRO A 242 2.53 -7.03 16.25
CA PRO A 242 2.22 -7.01 17.67
C PRO A 242 0.85 -7.66 17.89
N LEU A 243 0.70 -8.46 18.95
CA LEU A 243 -0.58 -9.06 19.29
C LEU A 243 -1.63 -7.96 19.50
N PRO A 244 -2.79 -7.99 18.82
CA PRO A 244 -3.85 -7.02 19.03
C PRO A 244 -4.28 -7.01 20.51
N LEU A 245 -4.48 -5.82 21.06
CA LEU A 245 -4.96 -5.65 22.43
C LEU A 245 -6.45 -5.34 22.41
N ALA A 246 -7.22 -6.02 23.24
CA ALA A 246 -8.64 -5.73 23.43
C ALA A 246 -8.81 -4.28 23.92
N VAL A 247 -9.78 -3.56 23.34
CA VAL A 247 -10.21 -2.28 23.88
C VAL A 247 -11.08 -2.56 25.09
N ALA A 248 -10.77 -1.95 26.25
CA ALA A 248 -11.56 -2.13 27.47
C ALA A 248 -12.99 -1.57 27.29
N GLU A 249 -13.99 -2.27 27.83
CA GLU A 249 -15.42 -1.93 27.66
C GLU A 249 -15.82 -0.52 28.16
N GLU A 250 -14.98 0.13 28.97
CA GLU A 250 -15.24 1.46 29.53
C GLU A 250 -14.79 2.65 28.65
N SER A 251 -14.15 2.42 27.49
CA SER A 251 -13.84 3.50 26.53
C SER A 251 -14.57 3.31 25.21
N SER A 252 -15.90 3.18 25.28
CA SER A 252 -16.80 3.19 24.12
C SER A 252 -16.88 4.54 23.39
N ASP A 253 -16.15 5.55 23.87
CA ASP A 253 -15.93 6.80 23.15
C ASP A 253 -14.61 6.71 22.34
N ILE A 254 -14.74 6.40 21.05
CA ILE A 254 -13.66 6.40 20.05
C ILE A 254 -13.45 7.81 19.50
#